data_AF-F6YU05-F1
#
_entry.id   AF-F6YU05-F1
#
_cell.length_a   1.000
_cell.length_b   1.000
_cell.length_c   1.000
_cell.angle_alpha   90.00
_cell.angle_beta   90.00
_cell.angle_gamma   90.00
#
_symmetry.space_group_name_H-M   'P 1'
#
loop_
_entity.id
_entity.type
_entity.pdbx_description
1 polymer ?
#
loop_
_entity_poly.entity_id
_entity_poly.type
_entity_poly.pdbx_seq_one_letter_code
_entity_poly.pdbx_strand_id
1 'polypeptide(L)'
;MPPFWFLRVIWSSLILGVVFWLIFDTAKLGQRQLVSFGGLLVYVILLFLFSKHPTKVRWRPVLGGIGLQFLLGLLILRTGPGLMAFQWLGKQVQTFLEHTDAGASFVFGENYTDHYLAFKYLPMLVFFTAVMYMLYYLGLMQWIIRKIGWLMLVTVGSSPIESVVAAGNIFIGYTEAPLLVEGYIKDATRSELHAIMTTGFATIAGNVLGPYISFGISPTHLLTASVMSAPVSLAVAKLFWPETETPKTTVKDAMKMEIGDSRNLLEAISQGASASISLVAHIAVNLIAFLALLSFVNSALSWFGNMLDYPQLSFEIICSYIFMPFSFMMGVDWQDSFMVAKLIGYKTFFTEFVAYERLSKLVDLRKEAGPKFVDGVQQYMSIRSETIATYALCGFGSISSLGLAINTLTNIADFRRDDIAAVAGRALIAGTISSFIMGCIAGILSSTPVDINCHHIFENTFASGLPQNTTDVVSCCQSLLSSTVAVGPGEVIPGGYHSLSSLKTCCELLKPSTLNCTWIPDQL
;
A
#
# COMPACT_ATOMS: atom_id res chain seq x y z
N MET A 1 -41.49 8.98 2.30
CA MET A 1 -40.07 9.23 2.66
C MET A 1 -39.88 8.71 4.07
N PRO A 2 -38.95 7.77 4.33
CA PRO A 2 -38.69 7.33 5.70
C PRO A 2 -38.20 8.54 6.54
N PRO A 3 -38.62 8.65 7.81
CA PRO A 3 -38.22 9.77 8.65
C PRO A 3 -36.69 9.81 8.82
N PHE A 4 -36.11 11.00 8.79
CA PHE A 4 -34.67 11.23 8.83
C PHE A 4 -33.96 10.57 10.03
N TRP A 5 -34.68 10.38 11.14
CA TRP A 5 -34.21 9.64 12.31
C TRP A 5 -34.07 8.13 12.06
N PHE A 6 -34.97 7.54 11.27
CA PHE A 6 -34.95 6.10 10.96
C PHE A 6 -33.71 5.71 10.14
N LEU A 7 -33.30 6.55 9.20
CA LEU A 7 -32.06 6.35 8.46
C LEU A 7 -30.84 6.40 9.40
N ARG A 8 -30.78 7.38 10.32
CA ARG A 8 -29.68 7.48 11.29
C ARG A 8 -29.60 6.27 12.20
N VAL A 9 -30.74 5.76 12.68
CA VAL A 9 -30.78 4.56 13.53
C VAL A 9 -30.31 3.32 12.77
N ILE A 10 -30.70 3.16 11.50
CA ILE A 10 -30.22 2.04 10.67
C ILE A 10 -28.72 2.12 10.43
N TRP A 11 -28.19 3.29 10.07
CA TRP A 11 -26.75 3.49 9.87
C TRP A 11 -25.96 3.28 11.16
N SER A 12 -26.44 3.81 12.29
CA SER A 12 -25.83 3.60 13.60
C SER A 12 -25.87 2.12 14.01
N SER A 13 -26.96 1.41 13.75
CA SER A 13 -27.10 -0.02 14.04
C SER A 13 -26.19 -0.89 13.16
N LEU A 14 -26.04 -0.56 11.87
CA LEU A 14 -25.13 -1.25 10.96
C LEU A 14 -23.67 -1.04 11.37
N ILE A 15 -23.30 0.20 11.73
CA ILE A 15 -21.97 0.52 12.25
C ILE A 15 -21.70 -0.23 13.55
N LEU A 16 -22.66 -0.23 14.49
CA LEU A 16 -22.53 -1.00 15.73
C LEU A 16 -22.39 -2.50 15.44
N GLY A 17 -23.17 -3.04 14.51
CA GLY A 17 -23.11 -4.45 14.12
C GLY A 17 -21.76 -4.83 13.52
N VAL A 18 -21.20 -3.99 12.65
CA VAL A 18 -19.86 -4.19 12.07
C VAL A 18 -18.78 -4.10 13.14
N VAL A 19 -18.88 -3.13 14.06
CA VAL A 19 -17.94 -2.97 15.18
C VAL A 19 -18.01 -4.17 16.13
N PHE A 20 -19.21 -4.62 16.51
CA PHE A 20 -19.36 -5.82 17.34
C PHE A 20 -18.85 -7.07 16.65
N TRP A 21 -19.16 -7.24 15.36
CA TRP A 21 -18.66 -8.35 14.56
C TRP A 21 -17.13 -8.34 14.50
N LEU A 22 -16.51 -7.17 14.26
CA LEU A 22 -15.07 -7.01 14.31
C LEU A 22 -14.50 -7.32 15.67
N ILE A 23 -15.07 -6.80 16.76
CA ILE A 23 -14.58 -7.11 18.11
C ILE A 23 -14.59 -8.62 18.34
N PHE A 24 -15.66 -9.32 17.93
CA PHE A 24 -15.75 -10.78 18.02
C PHE A 24 -14.78 -11.51 17.09
N ASP A 25 -14.59 -11.03 15.87
CA ASP A 25 -13.70 -11.63 14.87
C ASP A 25 -12.22 -11.44 15.26
N THR A 26 -11.87 -10.23 15.70
CA THR A 26 -10.54 -9.87 16.22
C THR A 26 -10.22 -10.64 17.50
N ALA A 27 -11.21 -10.82 18.39
CA ALA A 27 -11.06 -11.64 19.59
C ALA A 27 -10.83 -13.13 19.27
N LYS A 28 -11.36 -13.63 18.15
CA LYS A 28 -11.12 -15.01 17.67
C LYS A 28 -9.77 -15.19 16.96
N LEU A 29 -9.26 -14.16 16.28
CA LEU A 29 -8.10 -14.23 15.39
C LEU A 29 -6.76 -13.84 16.05
N GLY A 30 -6.77 -13.29 17.26
CA GLY A 30 -5.58 -13.23 18.14
C GLY A 30 -5.09 -11.82 18.52
N GLN A 31 -4.08 -11.77 19.38
CA GLN A 31 -3.56 -10.56 20.03
C GLN A 31 -3.01 -9.50 19.04
N ARG A 32 -2.57 -9.88 17.84
CA ARG A 32 -1.86 -8.99 16.90
C ARG A 32 -2.79 -8.05 16.12
N GLN A 33 -4.00 -8.50 15.81
CA GLN A 33 -4.99 -7.63 15.15
C GLN A 33 -5.50 -6.53 16.10
N LEU A 34 -5.54 -6.82 17.41
CA LEU A 34 -5.80 -5.81 18.45
C LEU A 34 -4.71 -4.74 18.49
N VAL A 35 -3.44 -5.10 18.24
CA VAL A 35 -2.34 -4.11 18.11
C VAL A 35 -2.59 -3.21 16.90
N SER A 36 -2.94 -3.75 15.74
CA SER A 36 -3.27 -2.94 14.56
C SER A 36 -4.44 -1.98 14.82
N PHE A 37 -5.49 -2.44 15.52
CA PHE A 37 -6.61 -1.58 15.91
C PHE A 37 -6.20 -0.50 16.92
N GLY A 38 -5.40 -0.85 17.93
CA GLY A 38 -4.80 0.11 18.86
C GLY A 38 -3.94 1.15 18.15
N GLY A 39 -3.12 0.72 17.18
CA GLY A 39 -2.31 1.59 16.34
C GLY A 39 -3.14 2.60 15.58
N LEU A 40 -4.24 2.18 14.94
CA LEU A 40 -5.17 3.08 14.26
C LEU A 40 -5.67 4.19 15.21
N LEU A 41 -6.07 3.84 16.43
CA LEU A 41 -6.51 4.82 17.43
C LEU A 41 -5.37 5.76 17.84
N VAL A 42 -4.17 5.24 18.07
CA VAL A 42 -3.00 6.06 18.43
C VAL A 42 -2.63 7.02 17.29
N TYR A 43 -2.67 6.60 16.02
CA TYR A 43 -2.43 7.51 14.89
C TYR A 43 -3.46 8.63 14.81
N VAL A 44 -4.75 8.33 15.03
CA VAL A 44 -5.80 9.35 15.11
C VAL A 44 -5.55 10.31 16.27
N ILE A 45 -5.15 9.81 17.44
CA ILE A 45 -4.80 10.63 18.61
C ILE A 45 -3.58 11.51 18.32
N LEU A 46 -2.51 10.96 17.73
CA LEU A 46 -1.31 11.72 17.36
C LEU A 46 -1.66 12.85 16.38
N LEU A 47 -2.43 12.57 15.35
CA LEU A 47 -2.90 13.60 14.41
C LEU A 47 -3.76 14.66 15.10
N PHE A 48 -4.63 14.28 16.04
CA PHE A 48 -5.45 15.21 16.79
C PHE A 48 -4.61 16.11 17.72
N LEU A 49 -3.62 15.54 18.44
CA LEU A 49 -2.73 16.27 19.34
C LEU A 49 -1.85 17.27 18.58
N PHE A 50 -1.33 16.88 17.42
CA PHE A 50 -0.49 17.73 16.58
C PHE A 50 -1.28 18.55 15.54
N SER A 51 -2.61 18.50 15.58
CA SER A 51 -3.50 19.25 14.69
C SER A 51 -3.29 20.76 14.86
N LYS A 52 -3.37 21.52 13.77
CA LYS A 52 -3.24 22.99 13.83
C LYS A 52 -4.41 23.64 14.58
N HIS A 53 -5.61 23.06 14.48
CA HIS A 53 -6.85 23.61 15.03
C HIS A 53 -7.72 22.50 15.65
N PRO A 54 -7.30 21.86 16.76
CA PRO A 54 -7.98 20.68 17.32
C PRO A 54 -9.44 20.96 17.71
N THR A 55 -9.76 22.19 18.13
CA THR A 55 -11.13 22.61 18.50
C THR A 55 -12.07 22.79 17.30
N LYS A 56 -11.53 22.90 16.07
CA LYS A 56 -12.29 23.11 14.84
C LYS A 56 -12.43 21.83 13.99
N VAL A 57 -11.98 20.69 14.51
CA VAL A 57 -12.09 19.39 13.83
C VAL A 57 -13.56 19.03 13.62
N ARG A 58 -13.97 18.87 12.36
CA ARG A 58 -15.26 18.30 12.01
C ARG A 58 -15.10 16.79 11.90
N TRP A 59 -15.73 16.05 12.82
CA TRP A 59 -15.58 14.60 12.89
C TRP A 59 -16.27 13.83 11.77
N ARG A 60 -17.22 14.43 11.04
CA ARG A 60 -17.89 13.77 9.91
C ARG A 60 -16.91 13.35 8.81
N PRO A 61 -16.05 14.23 8.26
CA PRO A 61 -14.99 13.81 7.34
C PRO A 61 -14.04 12.76 7.89
N VAL A 62 -13.62 12.92 9.15
CA VAL A 62 -12.64 12.02 9.78
C VAL A 62 -13.20 10.60 9.91
N LEU A 63 -14.37 10.46 10.54
CA LEU A 63 -15.02 9.17 10.72
C LEU A 63 -15.58 8.62 9.41
N GLY A 64 -16.07 9.48 8.51
CA GLY A 64 -16.57 9.10 7.21
C GLY A 64 -15.49 8.53 6.30
N GLY A 65 -14.31 9.17 6.24
CA GLY A 65 -13.18 8.66 5.46
C GLY A 65 -12.56 7.40 6.05
N ILE A 66 -12.37 7.34 7.38
CA ILE A 66 -11.90 6.12 8.06
C ILE A 66 -12.91 4.97 7.90
N GLY A 67 -14.20 5.26 8.03
CA GLY A 67 -15.27 4.27 7.85
C GLY A 67 -15.36 3.79 6.40
N LEU A 68 -15.21 4.68 5.41
CA LEU A 68 -15.26 4.31 4.00
C LEU A 68 -14.05 3.46 3.60
N GLN A 69 -12.82 3.81 3.99
CA GLN A 69 -11.67 2.93 3.75
C GLN A 69 -11.86 1.56 4.42
N PHE A 70 -12.44 1.52 5.61
CA PHE A 70 -12.60 0.30 6.38
C PHE A 70 -13.64 -0.60 5.71
N LEU A 71 -14.76 -0.03 5.26
CA LEU A 71 -15.79 -0.73 4.48
C LEU A 71 -15.23 -1.27 3.16
N LEU A 72 -14.44 -0.47 2.44
CA LEU A 72 -13.78 -0.91 1.21
C LEU A 72 -12.79 -2.03 1.47
N GLY A 73 -11.95 -1.89 2.49
CA GLY A 73 -11.02 -2.94 2.92
C GLY A 73 -11.74 -4.22 3.28
N LEU A 74 -12.84 -4.15 4.04
CA LEU A 74 -13.63 -5.32 4.43
C LEU A 74 -14.24 -5.99 3.20
N LEU A 75 -14.83 -5.20 2.29
CA LEU A 75 -15.40 -5.71 1.05
C LEU A 75 -14.34 -6.42 0.21
N ILE A 76 -13.16 -5.82 0.04
CA ILE A 76 -12.13 -6.31 -0.89
C ILE A 76 -11.30 -7.44 -0.29
N LEU A 77 -10.85 -7.31 0.97
CA LEU A 77 -9.91 -8.25 1.59
C LEU A 77 -10.58 -9.41 2.31
N ARG A 78 -11.78 -9.20 2.88
CA ARG A 78 -12.45 -10.20 3.72
C ARG A 78 -13.51 -10.99 2.97
N THR A 79 -14.22 -10.38 2.02
CA THR A 79 -15.26 -11.10 1.27
C THR A 79 -14.67 -11.87 0.09
N GLY A 80 -15.08 -13.14 -0.07
CA GLY A 80 -14.64 -13.98 -1.19
C GLY A 80 -14.87 -13.34 -2.57
N PRO A 81 -16.07 -12.81 -2.87
CA PRO A 81 -16.33 -12.12 -4.14
C PRO A 81 -15.45 -10.87 -4.36
N GLY A 82 -15.22 -10.06 -3.32
CA GLY A 82 -14.38 -8.88 -3.43
C GLY A 82 -12.92 -9.22 -3.71
N LEU A 83 -12.39 -10.26 -3.05
CA LEU A 83 -11.03 -10.74 -3.28
C LEU A 83 -10.87 -11.26 -4.71
N MET A 84 -11.83 -12.08 -5.19
CA MET A 84 -11.83 -12.59 -6.57
C MET A 84 -11.88 -11.45 -7.60
N ALA A 85 -12.70 -10.43 -7.36
CA ALA A 85 -12.82 -9.28 -8.26
C ALA A 85 -11.50 -8.49 -8.37
N PHE A 86 -10.83 -8.21 -7.24
CA PHE A 86 -9.56 -7.48 -7.24
C PHE A 86 -8.36 -8.33 -7.68
N GLN A 87 -8.40 -9.65 -7.50
CA GLN A 87 -7.43 -10.56 -8.10
C GLN A 87 -7.57 -10.59 -9.63
N TRP A 88 -8.80 -10.68 -10.13
CA TRP A 88 -9.07 -10.60 -11.56
C TRP A 88 -8.61 -9.24 -12.13
N LEU A 89 -8.97 -8.14 -11.47
CA LEU A 89 -8.55 -6.79 -11.89
C LEU A 89 -7.03 -6.65 -11.87
N GLY A 90 -6.36 -7.14 -10.82
CA GLY A 90 -4.90 -7.15 -10.73
C GLY A 90 -4.25 -7.91 -11.88
N LYS A 91 -4.80 -9.07 -12.24
CA LYS A 91 -4.34 -9.84 -13.39
C LYS A 91 -4.55 -9.09 -14.71
N GLN A 92 -5.68 -8.41 -14.90
CA GLN A 92 -5.94 -7.61 -16.10
C GLN A 92 -4.96 -6.45 -16.22
N VAL A 93 -4.66 -5.76 -15.11
CA VAL A 93 -3.66 -4.68 -15.09
C VAL A 93 -2.28 -5.22 -15.42
N GLN A 94 -1.90 -6.38 -14.89
CA GLN A 94 -0.64 -7.03 -15.22
C GLN A 94 -0.55 -7.38 -16.71
N THR A 95 -1.56 -8.04 -17.28
CA THR A 95 -1.58 -8.37 -18.72
C THR A 95 -1.58 -7.12 -19.60
N PHE A 96 -2.23 -6.04 -19.15
CA PHE A 96 -2.22 -4.77 -19.85
C PHE A 96 -0.81 -4.18 -19.91
N LEU A 97 -0.05 -4.25 -18.81
CA LEU A 97 1.32 -3.75 -18.74
C LEU A 97 2.30 -4.60 -19.55
N GLU A 98 2.08 -5.91 -19.65
CA GLU A 98 2.87 -6.83 -20.46
C GLU A 98 2.82 -6.48 -21.97
N HIS A 99 1.79 -5.78 -22.46
CA HIS A 99 1.78 -5.29 -23.84
C HIS A 99 2.89 -4.27 -24.16
N THR A 100 3.47 -3.65 -23.13
CA THR A 100 4.64 -2.76 -23.30
C THR A 100 5.85 -3.52 -23.84
N ASP A 101 5.91 -4.84 -23.67
CA ASP A 101 7.03 -5.68 -24.08
C ASP A 101 7.26 -5.66 -25.59
N ALA A 102 6.18 -5.54 -26.37
CA ALA A 102 6.27 -5.40 -27.82
C ALA A 102 7.00 -4.09 -28.21
N GLY A 103 6.72 -2.99 -27.49
CA GLY A 103 7.40 -1.71 -27.70
C GLY A 103 8.84 -1.72 -27.19
N ALA A 104 9.07 -2.26 -26.00
CA ALA A 104 10.39 -2.33 -25.38
C ALA A 104 11.34 -3.23 -26.19
N SER A 105 10.89 -4.41 -26.60
CA SER A 105 11.68 -5.33 -27.42
C SER A 105 12.01 -4.76 -28.80
N PHE A 106 11.12 -3.93 -29.37
CA PHE A 106 11.39 -3.28 -30.66
C PHE A 106 12.43 -2.15 -30.52
N VAL A 107 12.32 -1.32 -29.49
CA VAL A 107 13.18 -0.13 -29.32
C VAL A 107 14.56 -0.50 -28.74
N PHE A 108 14.62 -1.44 -27.80
CA PHE A 108 15.84 -1.80 -27.06
C PHE A 108 16.43 -3.16 -27.47
N GLY A 109 15.77 -3.89 -28.38
CA GLY A 109 16.16 -5.24 -28.80
C GLY A 109 15.66 -6.34 -27.86
N GLU A 110 15.94 -7.60 -28.21
CA GLU A 110 15.45 -8.78 -27.46
C GLU A 110 16.03 -8.88 -26.03
N ASN A 111 17.23 -8.33 -25.80
CA ASN A 111 17.92 -8.34 -24.50
C ASN A 111 17.52 -7.17 -23.58
N TYR A 112 16.35 -6.56 -23.80
CA TYR A 112 15.84 -5.48 -22.95
C TYR A 112 15.61 -5.90 -21.49
N THR A 113 15.57 -7.20 -21.20
CA THR A 113 15.43 -7.74 -19.83
C THR A 113 16.71 -7.67 -19.00
N ASP A 114 17.89 -7.51 -19.62
CA ASP A 114 19.18 -7.50 -18.91
C ASP A 114 19.29 -6.32 -17.93
N HIS A 115 18.84 -5.13 -18.36
CA HIS A 115 18.72 -3.97 -17.50
C HIS A 115 17.25 -3.71 -17.18
N TYR A 116 16.68 -4.65 -16.44
CA TYR A 116 15.25 -4.71 -16.10
C TYR A 116 14.70 -3.35 -15.62
N LEU A 117 15.43 -2.64 -14.76
CA LEU A 117 15.02 -1.32 -14.27
C LEU A 117 14.82 -0.28 -15.39
N ALA A 118 15.78 -0.18 -16.30
CA ALA A 118 15.81 0.89 -17.30
C ALA A 118 14.98 0.55 -18.54
N PHE A 119 15.07 -0.69 -19.03
CA PHE A 119 14.53 -1.07 -20.34
C PHE A 119 13.25 -1.89 -20.27
N LYS A 120 12.84 -2.41 -19.10
CA LYS A 120 11.52 -3.03 -18.90
C LYS A 120 10.55 -2.04 -18.23
N TYR A 121 10.98 -1.38 -17.16
CA TYR A 121 10.05 -0.61 -16.33
C TYR A 121 9.76 0.80 -16.81
N LEU A 122 10.80 1.56 -17.17
CA LEU A 122 10.59 2.91 -17.65
C LEU A 122 9.68 2.94 -18.90
N PRO A 123 9.77 1.97 -19.84
CA PRO A 123 8.80 1.88 -20.92
C PRO A 123 7.36 1.62 -20.48
N MET A 124 7.12 0.83 -19.42
CA MET A 124 5.78 0.64 -18.86
C MET A 124 5.16 1.97 -18.39
N LEU A 125 5.97 2.88 -17.84
CA LEU A 125 5.52 4.23 -17.46
C LEU A 125 5.10 5.06 -18.69
N VAL A 126 5.89 5.00 -19.77
CA VAL A 126 5.58 5.68 -21.04
C VAL A 126 4.25 5.19 -21.60
N PHE A 127 4.08 3.86 -21.68
CA PHE A 127 2.87 3.24 -22.19
C PHE A 127 1.64 3.59 -21.35
N PHE A 128 1.74 3.48 -20.02
CA PHE A 128 0.62 3.84 -19.15
C PHE A 128 0.23 5.30 -19.28
N THR A 129 1.20 6.22 -19.31
CA THR A 129 0.94 7.67 -19.44
C THR A 129 0.25 7.99 -20.76
N ALA A 130 0.69 7.39 -21.88
CA ALA A 130 0.05 7.54 -23.18
C ALA A 130 -1.42 7.06 -23.18
N VAL A 131 -1.69 5.92 -22.54
CA VAL A 131 -3.05 5.39 -22.40
C VAL A 131 -3.90 6.26 -21.48
N MET A 132 -3.36 6.80 -20.40
CA MET A 132 -4.10 7.72 -19.54
C MET A 132 -4.56 8.97 -20.29
N TYR A 133 -3.69 9.58 -21.08
CA TYR A 133 -4.05 10.73 -21.92
C TYR A 133 -5.14 10.37 -22.94
N MET A 134 -5.05 9.18 -23.55
CA MET A 134 -6.10 8.66 -24.41
C MET A 134 -7.45 8.56 -23.68
N LEU A 135 -7.47 8.01 -22.46
CA LEU A 135 -8.69 7.85 -21.67
C LEU A 135 -9.25 9.19 -21.15
N TYR A 136 -8.40 10.20 -20.94
CA TYR A 136 -8.82 11.58 -20.69
C TYR A 136 -9.46 12.22 -21.92
N TYR A 137 -8.86 12.06 -23.10
CA TYR A 137 -9.44 12.58 -24.35
C TYR A 137 -10.82 11.95 -24.63
N LEU A 138 -10.98 10.65 -24.35
CA LEU A 138 -12.26 9.94 -24.52
C LEU A 138 -13.34 10.30 -23.48
N GLY A 139 -13.02 11.05 -22.43
CA GLY A 139 -13.98 11.40 -21.38
C GLY A 139 -14.18 10.31 -20.31
N LEU A 140 -13.54 9.14 -20.44
CA LEU A 140 -13.74 8.01 -19.52
C LEU A 140 -13.17 8.30 -18.13
N MET A 141 -11.96 8.86 -18.07
CA MET A 141 -11.32 9.19 -16.79
C MET A 141 -12.09 10.26 -16.02
N GLN A 142 -12.56 11.30 -16.70
CA GLN A 142 -13.41 12.33 -16.08
C GLN A 142 -14.71 11.72 -15.55
N TRP A 143 -15.32 10.78 -16.28
CA TRP A 143 -16.52 10.09 -15.82
C TRP A 143 -16.26 9.29 -14.54
N ILE A 144 -15.19 8.48 -14.50
CA ILE A 144 -14.82 7.69 -13.32
C ILE A 144 -14.52 8.60 -12.12
N ILE A 145 -13.67 9.60 -12.31
CA ILE A 145 -13.25 10.54 -11.26
C ILE A 145 -14.44 11.32 -10.72
N ARG A 146 -15.37 11.77 -11.56
CA ARG A 146 -16.60 12.45 -11.10
C ARG A 146 -17.47 11.55 -10.24
N LYS A 147 -17.60 10.26 -10.58
CA LYS A 147 -18.39 9.31 -9.80
C LYS A 147 -17.77 9.01 -8.44
N ILE A 148 -16.47 8.75 -8.40
CA ILE A 148 -15.73 8.49 -7.15
C ILE A 148 -15.66 9.76 -6.30
N GLY A 149 -15.39 10.92 -6.91
CA GLY A 149 -15.38 12.21 -6.24
C GLY A 149 -16.74 12.58 -5.66
N TRP A 150 -17.84 12.31 -6.38
CA TRP A 150 -19.19 12.48 -5.84
C TRP A 150 -19.47 11.53 -4.66
N LEU A 151 -19.03 10.27 -4.76
CA LEU A 151 -19.17 9.32 -3.65
C LEU A 151 -18.44 9.82 -2.39
N MET A 152 -17.21 10.30 -2.53
CA MET A 152 -16.44 10.88 -1.42
C MET A 152 -17.09 12.16 -0.88
N LEU A 153 -17.55 13.05 -1.76
CA LEU A 153 -18.25 14.28 -1.39
C LEU A 153 -19.47 13.99 -0.50
N VAL A 154 -20.29 12.99 -0.86
CA VAL A 154 -21.50 12.62 -0.11
C VAL A 154 -21.17 11.94 1.22
N THR A 155 -20.23 11.00 1.19
CA THR A 155 -19.88 10.16 2.36
C THR A 155 -19.02 10.92 3.37
N VAL A 156 -17.90 11.49 2.94
CA VAL A 156 -16.94 12.23 3.77
C VAL A 156 -17.48 13.64 4.09
N GLY A 157 -18.18 14.29 3.16
CA GLY A 157 -18.64 15.67 3.35
C GLY A 157 -17.50 16.70 3.23
N SER A 158 -16.46 16.35 2.48
CA SER A 158 -15.35 17.21 2.05
C SER A 158 -15.81 18.27 1.05
N SER A 159 -14.92 19.18 0.66
CA SER A 159 -15.21 20.12 -0.42
C SER A 159 -15.18 19.44 -1.79
N PRO A 160 -15.84 20.01 -2.82
CA PRO A 160 -15.83 19.43 -4.15
C PRO A 160 -14.43 19.33 -4.78
N ILE A 161 -13.57 20.34 -4.57
CA ILE A 161 -12.23 20.39 -5.14
C ILE A 161 -11.38 19.22 -4.61
N GLU A 162 -11.26 19.12 -3.28
CA GLU A 162 -10.41 18.10 -2.67
C GLU A 162 -10.95 16.68 -2.91
N SER A 163 -12.26 16.52 -3.06
CA SER A 163 -12.88 15.23 -3.39
C SER A 163 -12.58 14.79 -4.82
N VAL A 164 -12.56 15.72 -5.78
CA VAL A 164 -12.18 15.43 -7.18
C VAL A 164 -10.70 15.10 -7.24
N VAL A 165 -9.85 15.85 -6.55
CA VAL A 165 -8.40 15.58 -6.52
C VAL A 165 -8.10 14.25 -5.84
N ALA A 166 -8.73 13.95 -4.70
CA ALA A 166 -8.57 12.66 -4.03
C ALA A 166 -9.01 11.49 -4.92
N ALA A 167 -10.08 11.65 -5.72
CA ALA A 167 -10.52 10.65 -6.69
C ALA A 167 -9.54 10.50 -7.85
N GLY A 168 -9.00 11.62 -8.36
CA GLY A 168 -8.00 11.63 -9.43
C GLY A 168 -6.71 10.94 -9.00
N ASN A 169 -6.25 11.21 -7.77
CA ASN A 169 -5.03 10.66 -7.18
C ASN A 169 -5.01 9.12 -7.04
N ILE A 170 -6.15 8.44 -7.23
CA ILE A 170 -6.21 6.96 -7.34
C ILE A 170 -5.56 6.48 -8.65
N PHE A 171 -5.67 7.27 -9.72
CA PHE A 171 -5.27 6.88 -11.07
C PHE A 171 -4.06 7.67 -11.59
N ILE A 172 -3.99 8.96 -11.27
CA ILE A 172 -2.92 9.86 -11.69
C ILE A 172 -2.06 10.30 -10.51
N GLY A 173 -0.85 10.78 -10.80
CA GLY A 173 0.10 11.18 -9.76
C GLY A 173 -0.20 12.52 -9.11
N TYR A 174 0.46 12.76 -7.99
CA TYR A 174 0.31 13.99 -7.20
C TYR A 174 0.69 15.28 -7.95
N THR A 175 1.44 15.17 -9.04
CA THR A 175 1.79 16.31 -9.92
C THR A 175 0.69 16.60 -10.95
N GLU A 176 -0.06 15.59 -11.36
CA GLU A 176 -1.08 15.72 -12.41
C GLU A 176 -2.47 15.98 -11.81
N ALA A 177 -2.76 15.41 -10.64
CA ALA A 177 -4.07 15.53 -10.01
C ALA A 177 -4.51 16.97 -9.69
N PRO A 178 -3.62 17.90 -9.29
CA PRO A 178 -3.99 19.30 -9.12
C PRO A 178 -4.45 19.99 -10.40
N LEU A 179 -3.96 19.56 -11.58
CA LEU A 179 -4.36 20.15 -12.87
C LEU A 179 -5.84 19.93 -13.17
N LEU A 180 -6.44 18.87 -12.62
CA LEU A 180 -7.88 18.60 -12.76
C LEU A 180 -8.76 19.74 -12.21
N VAL A 181 -8.21 20.52 -11.29
CA VAL A 181 -8.90 21.61 -10.59
C VAL A 181 -8.12 22.92 -10.66
N GLU A 182 -7.19 23.05 -11.62
CA GLU A 182 -6.28 24.20 -11.77
C GLU A 182 -7.00 25.56 -11.65
N GLY A 183 -8.11 25.73 -12.37
CA GLY A 183 -8.91 26.96 -12.33
C GLY A 183 -9.49 27.33 -10.96
N TYR A 184 -9.50 26.40 -10.00
CA TYR A 184 -10.05 26.56 -8.65
C TYR A 184 -8.99 26.63 -7.54
N ILE A 185 -7.73 26.25 -7.81
CA ILE A 185 -6.64 26.29 -6.81
C ILE A 185 -6.43 27.72 -6.29
N LYS A 186 -6.68 28.72 -7.14
CA LYS A 186 -6.61 30.14 -6.77
C LYS A 186 -7.53 30.53 -5.61
N ASP A 187 -8.72 29.94 -5.57
CA ASP A 187 -9.78 30.27 -4.61
C ASP A 187 -9.87 29.26 -3.45
N ALA A 188 -9.02 28.23 -3.47
CA ALA A 188 -9.03 27.17 -2.47
C ALA A 188 -8.62 27.70 -1.08
N THR A 189 -9.18 27.15 -0.02
CA THR A 189 -8.72 27.48 1.35
C THR A 189 -7.36 26.81 1.63
N ARG A 190 -6.67 27.22 2.70
CA ARG A 190 -5.43 26.54 3.13
C ARG A 190 -5.66 25.07 3.51
N SER A 191 -6.84 24.75 4.05
CA SER A 191 -7.19 23.36 4.37
C SER A 191 -7.44 22.53 3.12
N GLU A 192 -8.05 23.11 2.08
CA GLU A 192 -8.21 22.46 0.78
C GLU A 192 -6.85 22.22 0.10
N LEU A 193 -5.93 23.21 0.13
CA LEU A 193 -4.56 23.01 -0.37
C LEU A 193 -3.82 21.90 0.41
N HIS A 194 -3.93 21.91 1.74
CA HIS A 194 -3.35 20.86 2.57
C HIS A 194 -3.93 19.48 2.21
N ALA A 195 -5.23 19.38 1.97
CA ALA A 195 -5.87 18.13 1.56
C ALA A 195 -5.44 17.66 0.16
N ILE A 196 -5.32 18.57 -0.80
CA ILE A 196 -4.77 18.28 -2.14
C ILE A 196 -3.37 17.69 -2.03
N MET A 197 -2.48 18.32 -1.26
CA MET A 197 -1.11 17.80 -1.05
C MET A 197 -1.10 16.47 -0.28
N THR A 198 -1.88 16.37 0.80
CA THR A 198 -1.95 15.15 1.63
C THR A 198 -2.44 13.97 0.83
N THR A 199 -3.48 14.15 0.00
CA THR A 199 -4.00 13.10 -0.88
C THR A 199 -2.94 12.64 -1.86
N GLY A 200 -2.20 13.56 -2.48
CA GLY A 200 -1.09 13.22 -3.38
C GLY A 200 0.03 12.41 -2.70
N PHE A 201 0.40 12.74 -1.46
CA PHE A 201 1.41 11.99 -0.71
C PHE A 201 0.92 10.64 -0.18
N ALA A 202 -0.39 10.49 0.03
CA ALA A 202 -0.98 9.27 0.55
C ALA A 202 -1.26 8.21 -0.53
N THR A 203 -1.40 8.61 -1.79
CA THR A 203 -1.69 7.71 -2.92
C THR A 203 -0.45 7.43 -3.76
N ILE A 204 -0.54 6.40 -4.60
CA ILE A 204 0.37 6.16 -5.71
C ILE A 204 -0.38 6.33 -7.02
N ALA A 205 0.35 6.74 -8.06
CA ALA A 205 -0.20 6.87 -9.40
C ALA A 205 -0.38 5.51 -10.07
N GLY A 206 -1.30 5.44 -11.03
CA GLY A 206 -1.52 4.23 -11.80
C GLY A 206 -0.33 3.82 -12.65
N ASN A 207 0.48 4.78 -13.12
CA ASN A 207 1.67 4.49 -13.92
C ASN A 207 2.74 3.75 -13.13
N VAL A 208 2.95 4.08 -11.86
CA VAL A 208 3.95 3.43 -11.01
C VAL A 208 3.51 2.08 -10.44
N LEU A 209 2.21 1.74 -10.52
CA LEU A 209 1.71 0.42 -10.09
C LEU A 209 2.41 -0.72 -10.83
N GLY A 210 2.63 -0.56 -12.15
CA GLY A 210 3.21 -1.61 -12.97
C GLY A 210 4.61 -2.03 -12.53
N PRO A 211 5.56 -1.09 -12.37
CA PRO A 211 6.87 -1.37 -11.79
C PRO A 211 6.81 -2.11 -10.45
N TYR A 212 5.91 -1.74 -9.54
CA TYR A 212 5.78 -2.43 -8.26
C TYR A 212 5.24 -3.86 -8.39
N ILE A 213 4.31 -4.09 -9.33
CA ILE A 213 3.81 -5.43 -9.65
C ILE A 213 4.92 -6.29 -10.26
N SER A 214 5.75 -5.73 -11.16
CA SER A 214 6.88 -6.45 -11.74
C SER A 214 8.00 -6.74 -10.74
N PHE A 215 8.10 -5.98 -9.65
CA PHE A 215 8.92 -6.32 -8.50
C PHE A 215 8.35 -7.51 -7.68
N GLY A 216 7.23 -8.11 -8.08
CA GLY A 216 6.65 -9.27 -7.41
C GLY A 216 5.77 -8.91 -6.22
N ILE A 217 5.41 -7.63 -6.06
CA ILE A 217 4.42 -7.17 -5.07
C ILE A 217 3.02 -7.52 -5.57
N SER A 218 2.16 -7.99 -4.67
CA SER A 218 0.81 -8.41 -5.03
C SER A 218 -0.01 -7.28 -5.68
N PRO A 219 -0.48 -7.43 -6.93
CA PRO A 219 -1.28 -6.43 -7.61
C PRO A 219 -2.61 -6.18 -6.89
N THR A 220 -3.18 -7.23 -6.29
CA THR A 220 -4.40 -7.14 -5.49
C THR A 220 -4.24 -6.18 -4.32
N HIS A 221 -3.15 -6.26 -3.57
CA HIS A 221 -2.91 -5.37 -2.43
C HIS A 221 -2.60 -3.94 -2.87
N LEU A 222 -1.80 -3.76 -3.93
CA LEU A 222 -1.49 -2.42 -4.44
C LEU A 222 -2.73 -1.69 -4.96
N LEU A 223 -3.57 -2.34 -5.77
CA LEU A 223 -4.82 -1.76 -6.27
C LEU A 223 -5.79 -1.43 -5.14
N THR A 224 -5.90 -2.33 -4.15
CA THR A 224 -6.74 -2.11 -2.98
C THR A 224 -6.25 -0.90 -2.18
N ALA A 225 -4.94 -0.79 -1.96
CA ALA A 225 -4.33 0.35 -1.29
C ALA A 225 -4.54 1.68 -2.03
N SER A 226 -4.43 1.69 -3.37
CA SER A 226 -4.71 2.89 -4.19
C SER A 226 -6.16 3.36 -4.05
N VAL A 227 -7.14 2.46 -3.96
CA VAL A 227 -8.55 2.85 -3.78
C VAL A 227 -8.84 3.27 -2.34
N MET A 228 -8.25 2.60 -1.35
CA MET A 228 -8.44 2.92 0.07
C MET A 228 -7.76 4.23 0.51
N SER A 229 -6.67 4.62 -0.16
CA SER A 229 -5.89 5.83 0.19
C SER A 229 -6.64 7.14 -0.04
N ALA A 230 -7.56 7.20 -1.01
CA ALA A 230 -8.34 8.42 -1.27
C ALA A 230 -9.24 8.86 -0.10
N PRO A 231 -10.14 8.02 0.47
CA PRO A 231 -10.96 8.44 1.59
C PRO A 231 -10.19 8.67 2.89
N VAL A 232 -9.14 7.89 3.18
CA VAL A 232 -8.34 8.06 4.40
C VAL A 232 -7.49 9.32 4.37
N SER A 233 -6.93 9.66 3.21
CA SER A 233 -6.13 10.87 3.07
C SER A 233 -6.95 12.13 3.30
N LEU A 234 -8.22 12.16 2.87
CA LEU A 234 -9.16 13.22 3.23
C LEU A 234 -9.47 13.25 4.73
N ALA A 235 -9.70 12.09 5.36
CA ALA A 235 -9.92 12.01 6.81
C ALA A 235 -8.73 12.56 7.61
N VAL A 236 -7.51 12.14 7.24
CA VAL A 236 -6.27 12.56 7.89
C VAL A 236 -5.97 14.02 7.63
N ALA A 237 -6.16 14.51 6.40
CA ALA A 237 -5.99 15.90 6.06
C ALA A 237 -6.90 16.81 6.89
N LYS A 238 -8.20 16.47 7.00
CA LYS A 238 -9.18 17.26 7.75
C LYS A 238 -9.06 17.11 9.27
N LEU A 239 -8.39 16.07 9.75
CA LEU A 239 -8.03 15.93 11.16
C LEU A 239 -6.81 16.80 11.50
N PHE A 240 -5.78 16.76 10.67
CA PHE A 240 -4.49 17.43 10.93
C PHE A 240 -4.52 18.94 10.63
N TRP A 241 -5.25 19.33 9.59
CA TRP A 241 -5.50 20.73 9.22
C TRP A 241 -6.98 20.95 8.89
N PRO A 242 -7.84 21.14 9.91
CA PRO A 242 -9.28 21.28 9.73
C PRO A 242 -9.69 22.52 8.94
N GLU A 243 -10.86 22.45 8.31
CA GLU A 243 -11.44 23.56 7.56
C GLU A 243 -11.89 24.68 8.51
N THR A 244 -11.31 25.87 8.36
CA THR A 244 -11.65 27.06 9.16
C THR A 244 -12.37 28.13 8.37
N GLU A 245 -12.28 28.08 7.05
CA GLU A 245 -12.82 29.07 6.12
C GLU A 245 -14.03 28.48 5.38
N THR A 246 -14.81 29.33 4.73
CA THR A 246 -15.91 28.88 3.88
C THR A 246 -15.39 28.59 2.47
N PRO A 247 -15.50 27.35 1.96
CA PRO A 247 -15.08 27.03 0.60
C PRO A 247 -15.93 27.83 -0.39
N LYS A 248 -15.27 28.50 -1.33
CA LYS A 248 -15.91 29.42 -2.29
C LYS A 248 -16.51 28.70 -3.50
N THR A 249 -16.15 27.44 -3.72
CA THR A 249 -16.50 26.71 -4.94
C THR A 249 -17.74 25.84 -4.79
N THR A 250 -18.61 25.93 -5.78
CA THR A 250 -19.83 25.13 -5.87
C THR A 250 -19.57 23.78 -6.53
N VAL A 251 -20.36 22.76 -6.15
CA VAL A 251 -20.26 21.37 -6.68
C VAL A 251 -20.32 21.31 -8.20
N LYS A 252 -21.13 22.17 -8.83
CA LYS A 252 -21.28 22.23 -10.30
C LYS A 252 -20.03 22.74 -11.02
N ASP A 253 -19.22 23.55 -10.36
CA ASP A 253 -18.06 24.19 -10.96
C ASP A 253 -16.85 23.25 -10.85
N ALA A 254 -16.58 22.71 -9.65
CA ALA A 254 -15.47 21.77 -9.44
C ALA A 254 -15.59 20.45 -10.22
N MET A 255 -16.82 20.03 -10.59
CA MET A 255 -17.01 18.82 -11.41
C MET A 255 -16.82 19.05 -12.90
N LYS A 256 -16.73 20.30 -13.38
CA LYS A 256 -16.30 20.60 -14.76
C LYS A 256 -14.78 20.56 -14.83
N MET A 257 -14.24 19.35 -14.88
CA MET A 257 -12.82 19.11 -15.21
C MET A 257 -12.53 19.60 -16.62
N GLU A 258 -11.39 20.25 -16.81
CA GLU A 258 -10.94 20.66 -18.15
C GLU A 258 -10.68 19.42 -19.02
N ILE A 259 -11.09 19.51 -20.29
CA ILE A 259 -10.84 18.49 -21.29
C ILE A 259 -9.57 18.94 -22.01
N GLY A 260 -8.56 18.09 -22.08
CA GLY A 260 -7.29 18.43 -22.73
C GLY A 260 -7.49 18.88 -24.17
N ASP A 261 -6.65 19.82 -24.62
CA ASP A 261 -6.75 20.50 -25.92
C ASP A 261 -6.40 19.62 -27.15
N SER A 262 -6.25 18.31 -26.98
CA SER A 262 -5.90 17.41 -28.08
C SER A 262 -7.03 17.38 -29.11
N ARG A 263 -6.71 17.47 -30.41
CA ARG A 263 -7.71 17.54 -31.49
C ARG A 263 -8.20 16.17 -31.92
N ASN A 264 -7.40 15.13 -31.72
CA ASN A 264 -7.74 13.76 -32.04
C ASN A 264 -7.09 12.76 -31.06
N LEU A 265 -7.54 11.51 -31.12
CA LEU A 265 -7.09 10.44 -30.23
C LEU A 265 -5.58 10.17 -30.33
N LEU A 266 -5.03 10.23 -31.55
CA LEU A 266 -3.61 9.95 -31.80
C LEU A 266 -2.72 11.06 -31.23
N GLU A 267 -3.18 12.31 -31.33
CA GLU A 267 -2.53 13.47 -30.71
C GLU A 267 -2.52 13.34 -29.19
N ALA A 268 -3.62 12.90 -28.56
CA ALA A 268 -3.66 12.66 -27.12
C ALA A 268 -2.64 11.59 -26.68
N ILE A 269 -2.55 10.47 -27.43
CA ILE A 269 -1.56 9.40 -27.16
C ILE A 269 -0.13 9.94 -27.31
N SER A 270 0.15 10.67 -28.40
CA SER A 270 1.47 11.23 -28.67
C SER A 270 1.89 12.28 -27.64
N GLN A 271 0.94 13.10 -27.18
CA GLN A 271 1.14 14.07 -26.12
C GLN A 271 1.44 13.38 -24.78
N GLY A 272 0.70 12.31 -24.44
CA GLY A 272 0.97 11.53 -23.23
C GLY A 272 2.33 10.83 -23.26
N ALA A 273 2.71 10.26 -24.41
CA ALA A 273 4.04 9.68 -24.60
C ALA A 273 5.14 10.75 -24.45
N SER A 274 4.95 11.94 -25.02
CA SER A 274 5.92 13.04 -24.91
C SER A 274 6.02 13.59 -23.49
N ALA A 275 4.89 13.72 -22.78
CA ALA A 275 4.86 14.14 -21.38
C ALA A 275 5.59 13.16 -20.46
N SER A 276 5.62 11.87 -20.81
CA SER A 276 6.32 10.85 -20.03
C SER A 276 7.85 10.97 -20.08
N ILE A 277 8.43 11.71 -21.04
CA ILE A 277 9.89 11.88 -21.17
C ILE A 277 10.47 12.49 -19.90
N SER A 278 9.90 13.61 -19.44
CA SER A 278 10.37 14.27 -18.22
C SER A 278 10.11 13.40 -16.99
N LEU A 279 8.94 12.74 -16.91
CA LEU A 279 8.59 11.84 -15.82
C LEU A 279 9.61 10.70 -15.67
N VAL A 280 9.90 9.98 -16.75
CA VAL A 280 10.86 8.88 -16.78
C VAL A 280 12.27 9.37 -16.45
N ALA A 281 12.69 10.49 -17.03
CA ALA A 281 14.00 11.08 -16.73
C ALA A 281 14.13 11.46 -15.25
N HIS A 282 13.10 12.09 -14.68
CA HIS A 282 13.08 12.44 -13.26
C HIS A 282 13.18 11.21 -12.36
N ILE A 283 12.42 10.15 -12.64
CA ILE A 283 12.48 8.90 -11.86
C ILE A 283 13.88 8.27 -11.95
N ALA A 284 14.43 8.12 -13.16
CA ALA A 284 15.74 7.51 -13.36
C ALA A 284 16.86 8.29 -12.65
N VAL A 285 16.92 9.62 -12.85
CA VAL A 285 17.95 10.47 -12.25
C VAL A 285 17.84 10.49 -10.72
N ASN A 286 16.62 10.58 -10.17
CA ASN A 286 16.41 10.57 -8.73
C ASN A 286 16.82 9.21 -8.12
N LEU A 287 16.51 8.09 -8.76
CA LEU A 287 16.95 6.78 -8.28
C LEU A 287 18.47 6.65 -8.23
N ILE A 288 19.16 7.10 -9.28
CA ILE A 288 20.63 7.10 -9.31
C ILE A 288 21.18 7.96 -8.18
N ALA A 289 20.70 9.20 -8.05
CA ALA A 289 21.17 10.14 -7.04
C ALA A 289 20.94 9.62 -5.61
N PHE A 290 19.74 9.11 -5.31
CA PHE A 290 19.38 8.67 -3.96
C PHE A 290 20.03 7.36 -3.57
N LEU A 291 20.18 6.38 -4.48
CA LEU A 291 20.90 5.15 -4.18
C LEU A 291 22.40 5.40 -3.98
N ALA A 292 23.01 6.28 -4.78
CA ALA A 292 24.39 6.71 -4.58
C ALA A 292 24.55 7.44 -3.24
N LEU A 293 23.63 8.36 -2.90
CA LEU A 293 23.64 9.07 -1.63
C LEU A 293 23.46 8.13 -0.44
N LEU A 294 22.56 7.16 -0.53
CA LEU A 294 22.37 6.14 0.50
C LEU A 294 23.65 5.32 0.72
N SER A 295 24.30 4.88 -0.35
CA SER A 295 25.57 4.14 -0.29
C SER A 295 26.68 4.99 0.37
N PHE A 296 26.75 6.27 -0.01
CA PHE A 296 27.67 7.23 0.59
C PHE A 296 27.41 7.44 2.08
N VAL A 297 26.16 7.68 2.48
CA VAL A 297 25.77 7.87 3.89
C VAL A 297 26.03 6.61 4.70
N ASN A 298 25.72 5.43 4.17
CA ASN A 298 26.02 4.15 4.83
C ASN A 298 27.53 3.99 5.05
N SER A 299 28.35 4.32 4.04
CA SER A 299 29.81 4.24 4.16
C SER A 299 30.37 5.25 5.16
N ALA A 300 29.84 6.48 5.16
CA ALA A 300 30.21 7.53 6.12
C ALA A 300 29.82 7.17 7.55
N LEU A 301 28.61 6.60 7.75
CA LEU A 301 28.15 6.11 9.05
C LEU A 301 28.95 4.89 9.51
N SER A 302 29.32 4.00 8.60
CA SER A 302 30.17 2.85 8.92
C SER A 302 31.57 3.31 9.37
N TRP A 303 32.15 4.32 8.70
CA TRP A 303 33.41 4.95 9.13
C TRP A 303 33.28 5.58 10.53
N PHE A 304 32.20 6.33 10.77
CA PHE A 304 31.95 6.93 12.09
C PHE A 304 31.70 5.86 13.17
N GLY A 305 30.95 4.81 12.84
CA GLY A 305 30.68 3.68 13.72
C GLY A 305 31.95 2.90 14.05
N ASN A 306 32.87 2.74 13.09
CA ASN A 306 34.18 2.12 13.31
C ASN A 306 35.03 2.89 14.32
N MET A 307 34.86 4.22 14.44
CA MET A 307 35.52 5.02 15.48
C MET A 307 34.99 4.71 16.90
N LEU A 308 33.81 4.09 17.01
CA LEU A 308 33.14 3.69 18.25
C LEU A 308 33.08 2.15 18.41
N ASP A 309 33.94 1.41 17.70
CA ASP A 309 33.95 -0.06 17.65
C ASP A 309 32.63 -0.71 17.19
N TYR A 310 31.82 0.03 16.42
CA TYR A 310 30.54 -0.42 15.86
C TYR A 310 30.46 -0.17 14.33
N PRO A 311 31.23 -0.90 13.51
CA PRO A 311 31.34 -0.67 12.05
C PRO A 311 30.04 -0.99 11.28
N GLN A 312 29.11 -1.72 11.91
CA GLN A 312 27.81 -2.09 11.34
C GLN A 312 26.84 -0.91 11.26
N LEU A 313 27.16 0.24 11.86
CA LEU A 313 26.31 1.43 11.83
C LEU A 313 25.98 1.83 10.39
N SER A 314 24.69 1.83 10.05
CA SER A 314 24.21 2.23 8.74
C SER A 314 22.95 3.09 8.88
N PHE A 315 22.62 3.82 7.82
CA PHE A 315 21.37 4.58 7.73
C PHE A 315 20.16 3.67 7.96
N GLU A 316 20.23 2.44 7.45
CA GLU A 316 19.19 1.43 7.62
C GLU A 316 18.98 1.08 9.09
N ILE A 317 20.05 0.88 9.86
CA ILE A 317 19.95 0.58 11.29
C ILE A 317 19.33 1.76 12.03
N ILE A 318 19.77 2.99 11.75
CA ILE A 318 19.20 4.20 12.37
C ILE A 318 17.70 4.30 12.08
N CYS A 319 17.29 4.15 10.81
CA CYS A 319 15.88 4.14 10.44
C CYS A 319 15.10 3.01 11.10
N SER A 320 15.70 1.82 11.24
CA SER A 320 15.06 0.68 11.89
C SER A 320 14.65 1.01 13.32
N TYR A 321 15.49 1.69 14.10
CA TYR A 321 15.18 2.08 15.48
C TYR A 321 14.22 3.26 15.56
N ILE A 322 14.37 4.28 14.70
CA ILE A 322 13.49 5.46 14.69
C ILE A 322 12.06 5.08 14.32
N PHE A 323 11.88 4.23 13.29
CA PHE A 323 10.56 3.87 12.79
C PHE A 323 9.99 2.58 13.40
N MET A 324 10.74 1.86 14.24
CA MET A 324 10.23 0.64 14.90
C MET A 324 8.92 0.88 15.68
N PRO A 325 8.75 1.96 16.47
CA PRO A 325 7.49 2.20 17.18
C PRO A 325 6.31 2.31 16.22
N PHE A 326 6.48 3.03 15.10
CA PHE A 326 5.44 3.17 14.07
C PHE A 326 5.18 1.83 13.37
N SER A 327 6.22 1.05 13.06
CA SER A 327 6.04 -0.28 12.47
C SER A 327 5.26 -1.22 13.39
N PHE A 328 5.63 -1.27 14.67
CA PHE A 328 4.98 -2.14 15.63
C PHE A 328 3.53 -1.72 15.87
N MET A 329 3.25 -0.41 15.93
CA MET A 329 1.89 0.12 16.06
C MET A 329 0.96 -0.33 14.94
N MET A 330 1.45 -0.54 13.71
CA MET A 330 0.63 -1.09 12.63
C MET A 330 0.23 -2.56 12.83
N GLY A 331 0.76 -3.24 13.86
CA GLY A 331 0.52 -4.65 14.19
C GLY A 331 1.38 -5.62 13.38
N VAL A 332 2.59 -5.17 13.03
CA VAL A 332 3.70 -6.01 12.56
C VAL A 332 4.29 -6.78 13.73
N ASP A 333 4.76 -8.00 13.49
CA ASP A 333 5.43 -8.80 14.52
C ASP A 333 6.68 -8.11 15.03
N TRP A 334 6.99 -8.26 16.33
CA TRP A 334 8.16 -7.60 16.93
C TRP A 334 9.47 -7.91 16.21
N GLN A 335 9.66 -9.18 15.80
CA GLN A 335 10.84 -9.61 15.03
C GLN A 335 10.93 -8.89 13.68
N ASP A 336 9.80 -8.82 12.97
CA ASP A 336 9.72 -8.22 11.62
C ASP A 336 9.69 -6.68 11.68
N SER A 337 9.37 -6.08 12.83
CA SER A 337 9.14 -4.64 12.99
C SER A 337 10.37 -3.80 12.66
N PHE A 338 11.57 -4.27 12.99
CA PHE A 338 12.80 -3.59 12.62
C PHE A 338 13.02 -3.59 11.11
N MET A 339 12.64 -4.67 10.42
CA MET A 339 12.81 -4.77 8.97
C MET A 339 11.80 -3.90 8.23
N VAL A 340 10.54 -3.90 8.67
CA VAL A 340 9.51 -3.01 8.12
C VAL A 340 9.83 -1.53 8.42
N ALA A 341 10.39 -1.22 9.59
CA ALA A 341 10.87 0.12 9.92
C ALA A 341 11.97 0.63 8.97
N LYS A 342 12.89 -0.25 8.51
CA LYS A 342 13.86 0.10 7.46
C LYS A 342 13.15 0.53 6.18
N LEU A 343 12.14 -0.23 5.75
CA LEU A 343 11.37 0.07 4.54
C LEU A 343 10.63 1.41 4.64
N ILE A 344 10.04 1.71 5.79
CA ILE A 344 9.41 3.01 6.07
C ILE A 344 10.45 4.13 5.96
N GLY A 345 11.64 3.95 6.55
CA GLY A 345 12.74 4.90 6.44
C GLY A 345 13.16 5.14 4.99
N TYR A 346 13.28 4.09 4.18
CA TYR A 346 13.58 4.22 2.76
C TYR A 346 12.54 5.04 2.01
N LYS A 347 11.26 4.77 2.26
CA LYS A 347 10.17 5.54 1.68
C LYS A 347 10.24 7.02 2.08
N THR A 348 10.37 7.30 3.37
CA THR A 348 10.27 8.68 3.89
C THR A 348 11.43 9.56 3.42
N PHE A 349 12.66 9.07 3.46
CA PHE A 349 13.84 9.87 3.14
C PHE A 349 14.21 9.84 1.65
N PHE A 350 13.95 8.74 0.95
CA PHE A 350 14.23 8.61 -0.47
C PHE A 350 12.93 8.59 -1.26
N THR A 351 12.51 7.41 -1.71
CA THR A 351 11.30 7.19 -2.49
C THR A 351 10.70 5.83 -2.15
N GLU A 352 9.40 5.72 -2.34
CA GLU A 352 8.67 4.45 -2.23
C GLU A 352 9.20 3.41 -3.23
N PHE A 353 9.73 3.84 -4.37
CA PHE A 353 10.34 2.95 -5.35
C PHE A 353 11.54 2.18 -4.77
N VAL A 354 12.45 2.87 -4.06
CA VAL A 354 13.58 2.22 -3.38
C VAL A 354 13.07 1.26 -2.30
N ALA A 355 12.03 1.65 -1.57
CA ALA A 355 11.45 0.80 -0.53
C ALA A 355 10.81 -0.48 -1.12
N TYR A 356 10.10 -0.39 -2.24
CA TYR A 356 9.48 -1.55 -2.90
C TYR A 356 10.51 -2.50 -3.53
N GLU A 357 11.59 -1.98 -4.11
CA GLU A 357 12.69 -2.80 -4.62
C GLU A 357 13.33 -3.63 -3.49
N ARG A 358 13.50 -3.04 -2.31
CA ARG A 358 14.00 -3.76 -1.12
C ARG A 358 12.98 -4.74 -0.57
N LEU A 359 11.70 -4.38 -0.53
CA LEU A 359 10.63 -5.30 -0.12
C LEU A 359 10.55 -6.52 -1.05
N SER A 360 10.70 -6.31 -2.35
CA SER A 360 10.71 -7.36 -3.37
C SER A 360 11.78 -8.42 -3.12
N LYS A 361 13.02 -7.99 -2.83
CA LYS A 361 14.11 -8.91 -2.44
C LYS A 361 13.75 -9.77 -1.23
N LEU A 362 13.06 -9.19 -0.24
CA LEU A 362 12.64 -9.91 0.96
C LEU A 362 11.51 -10.91 0.65
N VAL A 363 10.59 -10.54 -0.24
CA VAL A 363 9.50 -11.41 -0.72
C VAL A 363 10.06 -12.59 -1.52
N ASP A 364 11.06 -12.35 -2.39
CA ASP A 364 11.65 -13.40 -3.21
C ASP A 364 12.50 -14.37 -2.36
N LEU A 365 13.28 -13.86 -1.40
CA LEU A 365 13.98 -14.70 -0.41
C LEU A 365 13.03 -15.59 0.40
N ARG A 366 11.82 -15.10 0.73
CA ARG A 366 10.79 -15.92 1.36
C ARG A 366 10.28 -17.00 0.42
N LYS A 367 9.99 -16.66 -0.85
CA LYS A 367 9.48 -17.63 -1.85
C LYS A 367 10.49 -18.74 -2.14
N GLU A 368 11.78 -18.43 -2.10
CA GLU A 368 12.88 -19.40 -2.21
C GLU A 368 12.97 -20.35 -0.99
N ALA A 369 12.21 -20.09 0.08
CA ALA A 369 12.12 -20.91 1.29
C ALA A 369 13.46 -21.13 2.01
N GLY A 370 14.33 -20.10 2.03
CA GLY A 370 15.59 -20.13 2.78
C GLY A 370 15.44 -20.13 4.30
N PRO A 371 16.55 -20.27 5.06
CA PRO A 371 16.54 -20.11 6.51
C PRO A 371 16.16 -18.68 6.91
N LYS A 372 15.24 -18.53 7.88
CA LYS A 372 14.76 -17.21 8.33
C LYS A 372 15.87 -16.34 8.94
N PHE A 373 16.86 -16.96 9.56
CA PHE A 373 18.02 -16.28 10.16
C PHE A 373 19.32 -16.89 9.64
N VAL A 374 20.24 -16.01 9.23
CA VAL A 374 21.62 -16.36 8.86
C VAL A 374 22.52 -15.40 9.64
N ASP A 375 23.44 -15.93 10.44
CA ASP A 375 24.34 -15.14 11.30
C ASP A 375 23.63 -14.14 12.22
N GLY A 376 22.44 -14.51 12.72
CA GLY A 376 21.60 -13.65 13.56
C GLY A 376 20.86 -12.54 12.79
N VAL A 377 21.03 -12.46 11.47
CA VAL A 377 20.32 -11.51 10.60
C VAL A 377 19.09 -12.17 10.00
N GLN A 378 17.93 -11.54 10.22
CA GLN A 378 16.68 -11.95 9.63
C GLN A 378 16.68 -11.71 8.11
N GLN A 379 16.41 -12.76 7.33
CA GLN A 379 16.49 -12.72 5.86
C GLN A 379 15.18 -12.32 5.19
N TYR A 380 14.03 -12.72 5.75
CA TYR A 380 12.71 -12.41 5.23
C TYR A 380 11.67 -12.29 6.35
N MET A 381 10.48 -11.78 5.99
CA MET A 381 9.39 -11.41 6.90
C MET A 381 8.17 -12.31 6.69
N SER A 382 7.23 -12.30 7.64
CA SER A 382 5.98 -13.08 7.49
C SER A 382 5.09 -12.50 6.39
N ILE A 383 4.21 -13.32 5.80
CA ILE A 383 3.23 -12.88 4.79
C ILE A 383 2.36 -11.75 5.34
N ARG A 384 1.96 -11.83 6.62
CA ARG A 384 1.20 -10.76 7.29
C ARG A 384 1.98 -9.44 7.28
N SER A 385 3.24 -9.48 7.70
CA SER A 385 4.11 -8.30 7.72
C SER A 385 4.33 -7.75 6.31
N GLU A 386 4.43 -8.61 5.29
CA GLU A 386 4.58 -8.22 3.87
C GLU A 386 3.33 -7.48 3.38
N THR A 387 2.15 -7.98 3.73
CA THR A 387 0.89 -7.29 3.45
C THR A 387 0.88 -5.92 4.13
N ILE A 388 1.14 -5.84 5.44
CA ILE A 388 1.14 -4.55 6.16
C ILE A 388 2.16 -3.58 5.56
N ALA A 389 3.37 -4.04 5.26
CA ALA A 389 4.40 -3.23 4.62
C ALA A 389 3.96 -2.72 3.25
N THR A 390 3.30 -3.55 2.43
CA THR A 390 2.76 -3.15 1.13
C THR A 390 1.80 -1.96 1.26
N TYR A 391 0.89 -1.97 2.24
CA TYR A 391 -0.01 -0.84 2.47
C TYR A 391 0.70 0.38 3.09
N ALA A 392 1.65 0.17 4.00
CA ALA A 392 2.42 1.24 4.62
C ALA A 392 3.34 1.96 3.61
N LEU A 393 3.85 1.24 2.61
CA LEU A 393 4.67 1.79 1.54
C LEU A 393 3.85 2.45 0.44
N CYS A 394 2.59 2.04 0.25
CA CYS A 394 1.70 2.66 -0.73
C CYS A 394 1.42 4.14 -0.39
N GLY A 395 2.12 5.03 -1.10
CA GLY A 395 1.97 6.47 -1.05
C GLY A 395 3.27 7.19 -1.42
N PHE A 396 3.18 8.30 -2.15
CA PHE A 396 4.33 9.13 -2.52
C PHE A 396 4.91 9.97 -1.37
N GLY A 397 4.54 9.74 -0.10
CA GLY A 397 4.98 10.54 1.05
C GLY A 397 6.48 10.40 1.35
N SER A 398 7.31 11.17 0.64
CA SER A 398 8.76 11.28 0.82
C SER A 398 9.23 12.74 0.83
N ILE A 399 10.45 12.98 1.32
CA ILE A 399 11.06 14.32 1.27
C ILE A 399 11.33 14.74 -0.18
N SER A 400 11.62 13.79 -1.08
CA SER A 400 11.82 14.08 -2.50
C SER A 400 10.53 14.59 -3.16
N SER A 401 9.40 13.93 -2.91
CA SER A 401 8.12 14.33 -3.49
C SER A 401 7.60 15.64 -2.92
N LEU A 402 7.96 15.98 -1.66
CA LEU A 402 7.64 17.26 -1.06
C LEU A 402 8.13 18.44 -1.90
N GLY A 403 9.40 18.40 -2.34
CA GLY A 403 9.99 19.44 -3.19
C GLY A 403 9.27 19.56 -4.53
N LEU A 404 8.97 18.43 -5.17
CA LEU A 404 8.27 18.42 -6.46
C LEU A 404 6.81 18.92 -6.32
N ALA A 405 6.11 18.52 -5.26
CA ALA A 405 4.73 18.95 -5.00
C ALA A 405 4.63 20.46 -4.77
N ILE A 406 5.56 21.05 -4.02
CA ILE A 406 5.65 22.51 -3.84
C ILE A 406 5.86 23.18 -5.20
N ASN A 407 6.81 22.69 -5.99
CA ASN A 407 7.10 23.25 -7.32
C ASN A 407 5.89 23.16 -8.25
N THR A 408 5.23 22.01 -8.33
CA THR A 408 4.06 21.81 -9.20
C THR A 408 2.89 22.71 -8.81
N LEU A 409 2.52 22.77 -7.52
CA LEU A 409 1.43 23.64 -7.09
C LEU A 409 1.78 25.12 -7.22
N THR A 410 3.05 25.47 -7.02
CA THR A 410 3.55 26.83 -7.23
C THR A 410 3.38 27.24 -8.69
N ASN A 411 3.80 26.39 -9.64
CA ASN A 411 3.66 26.68 -11.07
C ASN A 411 2.20 26.89 -11.50
N ILE A 412 1.24 26.23 -10.83
CA ILE A 412 -0.20 26.42 -11.07
C ILE A 412 -0.71 27.71 -10.42
N ALA A 413 -0.26 28.03 -9.20
CA ALA A 413 -0.74 29.15 -8.41
C ALA A 413 0.40 29.94 -7.77
N ASP A 414 1.16 30.67 -8.61
CA ASP A 414 2.37 31.38 -8.20
C ASP A 414 2.14 32.41 -7.08
N PHE A 415 0.97 33.04 -7.04
CA PHE A 415 0.59 34.01 -6.01
C PHE A 415 0.31 33.37 -4.63
N ARG A 416 0.33 32.03 -4.53
CA ARG A 416 0.08 31.26 -3.29
C ARG A 416 1.28 30.47 -2.80
N ARG A 417 2.48 30.76 -3.30
CA ARG A 417 3.74 30.12 -2.91
C ARG A 417 3.90 29.99 -1.39
N ASP A 418 3.62 31.06 -0.65
CA ASP A 418 3.74 31.08 0.80
C ASP A 418 2.72 30.17 1.51
N ASP A 419 1.48 30.15 1.02
CA ASP A 419 0.43 29.27 1.54
C ASP A 419 0.79 27.79 1.31
N ILE A 420 1.26 27.46 0.10
CA ILE A 420 1.66 26.10 -0.29
C ILE A 420 2.83 25.64 0.58
N ALA A 421 3.89 26.45 0.70
CA ALA A 421 5.05 26.14 1.52
C ALA A 421 4.67 25.95 3.00
N ALA A 422 3.76 26.76 3.52
CA ALA A 422 3.33 26.68 4.93
C ALA A 422 2.58 25.38 5.27
N VAL A 423 1.84 24.79 4.32
CA VAL A 423 1.10 23.55 4.53
C VAL A 423 1.88 22.29 4.15
N ALA A 424 2.88 22.41 3.28
CA ALA A 424 3.56 21.28 2.64
C ALA A 424 4.16 20.26 3.62
N GLY A 425 4.93 20.71 4.62
CA GLY A 425 5.56 19.81 5.59
C GLY A 425 4.54 19.04 6.43
N ARG A 426 3.41 19.67 6.77
CA ARG A 426 2.31 19.01 7.48
C ARG A 426 1.55 18.03 6.58
N ALA A 427 1.38 18.38 5.31
CA ALA A 427 0.76 17.50 4.33
C ALA A 427 1.59 16.22 4.11
N LEU A 428 2.92 16.31 4.12
CA LEU A 428 3.81 15.14 4.04
C LEU A 428 3.58 14.18 5.22
N ILE A 429 3.60 14.71 6.46
CA ILE A 429 3.35 13.90 7.67
C ILE A 429 1.95 13.27 7.63
N ALA A 430 0.94 14.05 7.23
CA ALA A 430 -0.42 13.58 7.06
C ALA A 430 -0.52 12.47 5.99
N GLY A 431 0.19 12.60 4.88
CA GLY A 431 0.26 11.58 3.82
C GLY A 431 0.90 10.29 4.31
N THR A 432 2.04 10.39 5.00
CA THR A 432 2.73 9.22 5.57
C THR A 432 1.88 8.50 6.62
N ILE A 433 1.23 9.24 7.53
CA ILE A 433 0.32 8.63 8.53
C ILE A 433 -0.92 8.02 7.86
N SER A 434 -1.40 8.58 6.75
CA SER A 434 -2.48 7.96 5.97
C SER A 434 -2.09 6.56 5.49
N SER A 435 -0.87 6.39 4.97
CA SER A 435 -0.34 5.07 4.61
C SER A 435 -0.23 4.13 5.82
N PHE A 436 0.14 4.63 7.00
CA PHE A 436 0.19 3.81 8.22
C PHE A 436 -1.19 3.38 8.71
N ILE A 437 -2.20 4.25 8.61
CA ILE A 437 -3.58 3.89 8.92
C ILE A 437 -4.10 2.81 7.96
N MET A 438 -3.73 2.88 6.67
CA MET A 438 -4.01 1.79 5.73
C MET A 438 -3.30 0.49 6.14
N GLY A 439 -2.04 0.57 6.56
CA GLY A 439 -1.29 -0.57 7.12
C GLY A 439 -1.98 -1.18 8.34
N CYS A 440 -2.54 -0.36 9.23
CA CYS A 440 -3.34 -0.82 10.37
C CYS A 440 -4.59 -1.57 9.90
N ILE A 441 -5.34 -1.04 8.93
CA ILE A 441 -6.55 -1.70 8.41
C ILE A 441 -6.19 -3.01 7.71
N ALA A 442 -5.12 -3.04 6.93
CA ALA A 442 -4.59 -4.27 6.36
C ALA A 442 -4.22 -5.27 7.47
N GLY A 443 -3.62 -4.82 8.57
CA GLY A 443 -3.32 -5.65 9.73
C GLY A 443 -4.56 -6.16 10.48
N ILE A 444 -5.63 -5.37 10.57
CA ILE A 444 -6.93 -5.78 11.14
C ILE A 444 -7.60 -6.83 10.24
N LEU A 445 -7.61 -6.59 8.93
CA LEU A 445 -8.36 -7.40 7.96
C LEU A 445 -7.58 -8.55 7.35
N SER A 446 -6.25 -8.56 7.52
CA SER A 446 -5.42 -9.70 7.19
C SER A 446 -5.80 -10.85 8.12
N SER A 447 -6.73 -11.67 7.63
CA SER A 447 -6.65 -13.10 7.86
C SER A 447 -5.42 -13.56 7.11
N THR A 448 -4.40 -13.95 7.86
CA THR A 448 -3.55 -14.99 7.33
C THR A 448 -4.48 -16.14 6.93
N PRO A 449 -4.29 -16.82 5.78
CA PRO A 449 -4.56 -18.25 5.77
C PRO A 449 -3.75 -18.72 6.96
N VAL A 450 -4.52 -19.00 8.00
CA VAL A 450 -4.14 -19.03 9.39
C VAL A 450 -2.69 -19.58 9.42
N ASP A 451 -1.75 -18.94 10.14
CA ASP A 451 -1.14 -19.74 11.20
C ASP A 451 -2.24 -20.45 11.98
N ILE A 452 -2.89 -21.43 11.34
CA ILE A 452 -3.59 -22.47 12.03
C ILE A 452 -2.44 -22.89 12.91
N ASN A 453 -2.65 -22.89 14.22
CA ASN A 453 -1.78 -23.66 15.06
C ASN A 453 -1.99 -25.10 14.57
N CYS A 454 -1.39 -25.44 13.43
CA CYS A 454 -1.41 -26.75 12.83
C CYS A 454 -0.82 -27.68 13.86
N HIS A 455 0.05 -27.17 14.74
CA HIS A 455 0.42 -27.81 15.98
C HIS A 455 -0.80 -28.29 16.79
N HIS A 456 -1.69 -27.39 17.22
CA HIS A 456 -2.85 -27.74 18.04
C HIS A 456 -3.92 -28.53 17.26
N ILE A 457 -4.10 -28.27 15.96
CA ILE A 457 -5.00 -29.07 15.12
C ILE A 457 -4.46 -30.47 14.91
N PHE A 458 -3.18 -30.64 14.61
CA PHE A 458 -2.54 -31.96 14.48
C PHE A 458 -2.52 -32.68 15.83
N GLU A 459 -2.22 -31.97 16.93
CA GLU A 459 -2.20 -32.56 18.27
C GLU A 459 -3.60 -33.04 18.69
N ASN A 460 -4.67 -32.26 18.47
CA ASN A 460 -6.02 -32.70 18.83
C ASN A 460 -6.62 -33.70 17.83
N THR A 461 -6.37 -33.53 16.53
CA THR A 461 -6.99 -34.38 15.49
C THR A 461 -6.23 -35.69 15.35
N PHE A 462 -4.90 -35.66 15.31
CA PHE A 462 -4.09 -36.86 15.11
C PHE A 462 -3.80 -37.64 16.40
N ALA A 463 -3.89 -37.04 17.61
CA ALA A 463 -3.84 -37.83 18.85
C ALA A 463 -5.11 -38.67 19.09
N SER A 464 -6.24 -38.33 18.45
CA SER A 464 -7.49 -39.10 18.54
C SER A 464 -7.55 -40.34 17.64
N GLY A 465 -6.50 -40.59 16.86
CA GLY A 465 -6.32 -41.82 16.07
C GLY A 465 -7.15 -41.93 14.79
N LEU A 466 -7.95 -40.91 14.44
CA LEU A 466 -8.75 -40.89 13.21
C LEU A 466 -8.44 -39.65 12.35
N PRO A 467 -7.95 -39.83 11.11
CA PRO A 467 -7.74 -38.70 10.20
C PRO A 467 -9.09 -38.14 9.76
N GLN A 468 -9.49 -36.98 10.31
CA GLN A 468 -10.69 -36.27 9.87
C GLN A 468 -10.38 -35.34 8.70
N ASN A 469 -11.14 -35.49 7.61
CA ASN A 469 -11.01 -34.68 6.40
C ASN A 469 -11.85 -33.39 6.51
N THR A 470 -11.39 -32.44 7.32
CA THR A 470 -11.97 -31.09 7.41
C THR A 470 -11.17 -30.10 6.55
N THR A 471 -11.81 -29.03 6.09
CA THR A 471 -11.15 -27.98 5.29
C THR A 471 -9.91 -27.39 5.98
N ASP A 472 -9.96 -27.29 7.31
CA ASP A 472 -8.88 -26.75 8.12
C ASP A 472 -7.69 -27.72 8.19
N VAL A 473 -7.94 -29.03 8.40
CA VAL A 473 -6.89 -30.07 8.37
C VAL A 473 -6.23 -30.16 6.99
N VAL A 474 -7.02 -30.08 5.92
CA VAL A 474 -6.50 -30.08 4.54
C VAL A 474 -5.58 -28.89 4.29
N SER A 475 -6.00 -27.68 4.67
CA SER A 475 -5.19 -26.48 4.49
C SER A 475 -3.90 -26.50 5.33
N CYS A 476 -3.95 -27.04 6.56
CA CYS A 476 -2.78 -27.28 7.39
C CYS A 476 -1.82 -28.30 6.77
N CYS A 477 -2.35 -29.41 6.29
CA CYS A 477 -1.55 -30.45 5.66
C CYS A 477 -0.91 -29.96 4.36
N GLN A 478 -1.61 -29.16 3.56
CA GLN A 478 -1.02 -28.51 2.37
C GLN A 478 0.12 -27.57 2.75
N SER A 479 -0.07 -26.76 3.80
CA SER A 479 0.99 -25.87 4.31
C SER A 479 2.20 -26.65 4.85
N LEU A 480 1.99 -27.68 5.67
CA LEU A 480 3.06 -28.53 6.18
C LEU A 480 3.83 -29.23 5.05
N LEU A 481 3.13 -29.83 4.09
CA LEU A 481 3.75 -30.52 2.96
C LEU A 481 4.53 -29.56 2.05
N SER A 482 4.03 -28.33 1.86
CA SER A 482 4.72 -27.30 1.07
C SER A 482 5.98 -26.74 1.75
N SER A 483 6.05 -26.81 3.08
CA SER A 483 7.17 -26.30 3.88
C SER A 483 8.17 -27.38 4.30
N THR A 484 7.92 -28.64 3.91
CA THR A 484 8.80 -29.78 4.23
C THR A 484 9.94 -29.88 3.22
N VAL A 485 11.16 -30.03 3.73
CA VAL A 485 12.36 -30.22 2.92
C VAL A 485 12.75 -31.70 2.98
N ALA A 486 12.78 -32.37 1.83
CA ALA A 486 13.26 -33.73 1.68
C ALA A 486 14.55 -33.72 0.84
N VAL A 487 15.67 -34.11 1.46
CA VAL A 487 16.99 -34.14 0.81
C VAL A 487 17.26 -35.53 0.21
N GLY A 488 16.67 -36.59 0.79
CA GLY A 488 16.76 -37.97 0.33
C GLY A 488 15.86 -38.92 1.14
N PRO A 489 15.88 -40.23 0.85
CA PRO A 489 15.11 -41.22 1.61
C PRO A 489 15.59 -41.28 3.07
N GLY A 490 14.71 -41.00 4.03
CA GLY A 490 15.02 -40.97 5.46
C GLY A 490 15.53 -39.63 6.00
N GLU A 491 15.93 -38.69 5.13
CA GLU A 491 16.33 -37.33 5.49
C GLU A 491 15.24 -36.32 5.13
N VAL A 492 14.18 -36.30 5.94
CA VAL A 492 13.02 -35.43 5.78
C VAL A 492 12.88 -34.53 7.00
N ILE A 493 12.93 -33.21 6.78
CA ILE A 493 12.78 -32.20 7.84
C ILE A 493 11.42 -31.53 7.64
N PRO A 494 10.45 -31.76 8.55
CA PRO A 494 9.16 -31.08 8.49
C PRO A 494 9.34 -29.56 8.66
N GLY A 495 8.56 -28.77 7.93
CA GLY A 495 8.56 -27.32 8.07
C GLY A 495 7.97 -26.89 9.42
N GLY A 496 8.68 -26.02 10.15
CA GLY A 496 8.24 -25.53 11.47
C GLY A 496 8.51 -26.51 12.64
N TYR A 497 7.88 -26.27 13.80
CA TYR A 497 7.97 -27.13 14.99
C TYR A 497 6.94 -28.27 14.95
N HIS A 498 6.90 -29.06 13.87
CA HIS A 498 5.92 -30.14 13.70
C HIS A 498 6.56 -31.52 13.75
N SER A 499 5.84 -32.51 14.27
CA SER A 499 6.33 -33.89 14.41
C SER A 499 6.36 -34.64 13.07
N LEU A 500 7.32 -35.57 12.90
CA LEU A 500 7.37 -36.50 11.76
C LEU A 500 6.08 -37.32 11.61
N SER A 501 5.41 -37.64 12.73
CA SER A 501 4.10 -38.29 12.73
C SER A 501 3.02 -37.43 12.07
N SER A 502 2.96 -36.13 12.37
CA SER A 502 1.98 -35.22 11.75
C SER A 502 2.20 -35.11 10.24
N LEU A 503 3.46 -35.08 9.81
CA LEU A 503 3.83 -35.06 8.39
C LEU A 503 3.37 -36.33 7.67
N LYS A 504 3.60 -37.51 8.27
CA LYS A 504 3.17 -38.80 7.70
C LYS A 504 1.66 -38.87 7.53
N THR A 505 0.90 -38.50 8.56
CA THR A 505 -0.57 -38.50 8.50
C THR A 505 -1.11 -37.54 7.44
N CYS A 506 -0.50 -36.36 7.28
CA CYS A 506 -0.85 -35.44 6.19
C CYS A 506 -0.53 -36.01 4.79
N CYS A 507 0.56 -36.77 4.67
CA CYS A 507 0.95 -37.43 3.42
C CYS A 507 -0.04 -38.55 3.04
N GLU A 508 -0.52 -39.32 4.01
CA GLU A 508 -1.57 -40.33 3.81
C GLU A 508 -2.92 -39.71 3.40
N LEU A 509 -3.26 -38.54 3.97
CA LEU A 509 -4.51 -37.83 3.70
C LEU A 509 -4.57 -37.20 2.29
N LEU A 510 -3.50 -36.51 1.88
CA LEU A 510 -3.49 -35.70 0.65
C LEU A 510 -2.78 -36.33 -0.54
N LYS A 511 -1.90 -37.32 -0.31
CA LYS A 511 -1.08 -37.98 -1.35
C LYS A 511 -0.51 -36.98 -2.37
N PRO A 512 0.32 -36.02 -1.93
CA PRO A 512 0.86 -34.98 -2.80
C PRO A 512 1.72 -35.58 -3.93
N SER A 513 1.67 -34.97 -5.11
CA SER A 513 2.52 -35.35 -6.25
C SER A 513 3.95 -34.81 -6.12
N THR A 514 4.19 -33.86 -5.22
CA THR A 514 5.46 -33.11 -5.06
C THR A 514 6.42 -33.72 -4.04
N LEU A 515 5.95 -34.62 -3.16
CA LEU A 515 6.75 -35.25 -2.10
C LEU A 515 6.51 -36.77 -2.13
N ASN A 516 7.57 -37.58 -2.22
CA ASN A 516 7.42 -39.03 -2.13
C ASN A 516 7.23 -39.44 -0.67
N CYS A 517 5.98 -39.70 -0.27
CA CYS A 517 5.62 -40.04 1.11
C CYS A 517 6.34 -41.29 1.67
N THR A 518 6.91 -42.15 0.80
CA THR A 518 7.69 -43.32 1.20
C THR A 518 9.07 -42.97 1.79
N TRP A 519 9.52 -41.72 1.63
CA TRP A 519 10.79 -41.24 2.17
C TRP A 519 10.70 -40.79 3.63
N ILE A 520 9.50 -40.71 4.19
CA ILE A 520 9.27 -40.36 5.59
C ILE A 520 9.54 -41.60 6.46
N PRO A 521 10.50 -41.55 7.40
CA PRO A 521 10.87 -42.71 8.21
C PRO A 521 9.74 -43.16 9.16
N ASP A 522 9.61 -44.47 9.34
CA ASP A 522 8.64 -45.12 10.24
C ASP A 522 9.07 -45.03 11.71
N GLN A 523 9.15 -43.80 12.23
CA GLN A 523 9.50 -43.41 13.61
C GLN A 523 10.85 -43.91 14.17
N LEU A 524 11.33 -43.15 15.17
CA LEU A 524 12.24 -43.58 16.23
C LEU A 524 11.43 -43.53 17.53
#